data_AF-A0A2R6CG67-F1
#
_entry.id   AF-A0A2R6CG67-F1
#
_cell.length_a   1.000
_cell.length_b   1.000
_cell.length_c   1.000
_cell.angle_alpha   90.00
_cell.angle_beta   90.00
_cell.angle_gamma   90.00
#
_symmetry.space_group_name_H-M   'P 1'
#
loop_
_entity.id
_entity.type
_entity.pdbx_description
1 polymer ?
#
loop_
_entity_poly.entity_id
_entity_poly.type
_entity_poly.pdbx_seq_one_letter_code
_entity_poly.pdbx_strand_id
1 'polypeptide(L)'
;MYYITRGLVETLLGLGRESDPDPTTVPLAVTPAGELRGTDLSPETPVFTHFYLPNKGDALNAVFGVDLTTPAGQTPGVFVSHPRGDLRVSKRDDLREVVFVGVPPWDESGLEAFDRHGTRVEFRTLEATPPEETVE
;
A
#
# COMPACT_ATOMS: atom_id res chain seq x y z
N MET A 1 -10.72 -1.24 10.90
CA MET A 1 -9.68 -0.19 10.90
C MET A 1 -8.40 -0.83 10.39
N TYR A 2 -7.74 -0.20 9.43
CA TYR A 2 -6.50 -0.68 8.81
C TYR A 2 -5.31 0.19 9.23
N TYR A 3 -4.09 -0.33 9.09
CA TYR A 3 -2.87 0.38 9.44
C TYR A 3 -1.88 0.32 8.28
N ILE A 4 -1.22 1.43 7.98
CA ILE A 4 -0.23 1.55 6.92
C ILE A 4 0.96 2.37 7.41
N THR A 5 2.18 2.06 7.00
CA THR A 5 3.34 2.88 7.37
C THR A 5 3.41 4.16 6.55
N ARG A 6 3.91 5.24 7.16
CA ARG A 6 4.19 6.53 6.49
C ARG A 6 5.03 6.34 5.23
N GLY A 7 6.11 5.56 5.34
CA GLY A 7 7.00 5.29 4.21
C GLY A 7 6.30 4.60 3.03
N LEU A 8 5.35 3.70 3.30
CA LEU A 8 4.57 3.07 2.24
C LEU A 8 3.60 4.06 1.59
N VAL A 9 2.90 4.88 2.38
CA VAL A 9 2.01 5.94 1.86
C VAL A 9 2.74 6.87 0.91
N GLU A 10 3.89 7.40 1.35
CA GLU A 10 4.72 8.31 0.55
C GLU A 10 5.16 7.66 -0.77
N THR A 11 5.55 6.38 -0.72
CA THR A 11 5.97 5.64 -1.91
C THR A 11 4.82 5.41 -2.89
N LEU A 12 3.64 5.00 -2.41
CA LEU A 12 2.47 4.75 -3.27
C LEU A 12 1.98 6.03 -3.96
N LEU A 13 1.97 7.15 -3.24
CA LEU A 13 1.62 8.46 -3.81
C LEU A 13 2.67 8.92 -4.82
N GLY A 14 3.96 8.67 -4.56
CA GLY A 14 5.05 8.86 -5.51
C GLY A 14 4.81 8.08 -6.82
N LEU A 15 4.52 6.78 -6.71
CA LEU A 15 4.21 5.92 -7.86
C LEU A 15 2.99 6.42 -8.66
N GLY A 16 1.95 6.87 -7.96
CA GLY A 16 0.76 7.47 -8.58
C GLY A 16 1.09 8.71 -9.39
N ARG A 17 1.90 9.61 -8.82
CA ARG A 17 2.40 10.84 -9.48
C ARG A 17 3.29 10.53 -10.67
N GLU A 18 4.19 9.55 -10.56
CA GLU A 18 5.12 9.17 -11.63
C GLU A 18 4.41 8.49 -12.81
N SER A 19 3.35 7.75 -12.53
CA SER A 19 2.56 7.06 -13.55
C SER A 19 1.54 7.96 -14.24
N ASP A 20 1.17 9.10 -13.65
CA ASP A 20 0.18 10.04 -14.20
C ASP A 20 0.54 10.44 -15.65
N PRO A 21 -0.37 10.25 -16.65
CA PRO A 21 -1.81 9.97 -16.53
C PRO A 21 -2.23 8.50 -16.66
N ASP A 22 -1.29 7.57 -16.68
CA ASP A 22 -1.56 6.14 -16.76
C ASP A 22 -1.90 5.56 -15.37
N PRO A 23 -3.04 4.86 -15.22
CA PRO A 23 -3.41 4.24 -13.95
C PRO A 23 -2.47 3.06 -13.63
N THR A 24 -2.13 2.91 -12.36
CA THR A 24 -1.30 1.82 -11.84
C THR A 24 -2.04 1.05 -10.75
N THR A 25 -1.75 -0.24 -10.67
CA THR A 25 -2.30 -1.15 -9.66
C THR A 25 -1.16 -1.94 -9.03
N VAL A 26 -1.05 -1.86 -7.70
CA VAL A 26 0.09 -2.39 -6.95
C VAL A 26 -0.40 -3.24 -5.78
N PRO A 27 -0.17 -4.56 -5.78
CA PRO A 27 -0.50 -5.43 -4.64
C PRO A 27 0.26 -5.03 -3.37
N LEU A 28 -0.41 -5.05 -2.21
CA LEU A 28 0.14 -4.64 -0.92
C LEU A 28 0.14 -5.79 0.09
N ALA A 29 1.24 -5.96 0.81
CA ALA A 29 1.37 -6.94 1.88
C ALA A 29 1.50 -6.30 3.25
N VAL A 30 1.32 -7.12 4.27
CA VAL A 30 1.30 -6.72 5.67
C VAL A 30 2.43 -7.39 6.44
N THR A 31 2.92 -6.69 7.45
CA THR A 31 3.79 -7.23 8.50
C THR A 31 3.04 -7.17 9.84
N PRO A 32 3.11 -8.19 10.69
CA PRO A 32 2.59 -8.12 12.05
C PRO A 32 3.26 -6.98 12.84
N ALA A 33 2.48 -6.23 13.61
CA ALA A 33 2.99 -5.08 14.37
C ALA A 33 4.11 -5.47 15.36
N GLY A 34 4.14 -6.70 15.85
CA GLY A 34 5.18 -7.21 16.75
C GLY A 34 6.58 -7.27 16.12
N GLU A 35 6.66 -7.24 14.79
CA GLU A 35 7.92 -7.19 14.05
C GLU A 35 8.35 -5.75 13.73
N LEU A 36 7.46 -4.77 13.91
CA LEU A 36 7.72 -3.37 13.60
C LEU A 36 8.26 -2.61 14.81
N ARG A 37 9.11 -1.62 14.55
CA ARG A 37 9.58 -0.67 15.56
C ARG A 37 8.72 0.60 15.51
N GLY A 38 8.45 1.21 16.66
CA GLY A 38 7.73 2.50 16.73
C GLY A 38 6.20 2.39 16.73
N THR A 39 5.64 1.25 17.14
CA THR A 39 4.19 1.05 17.28
C THR A 39 3.84 0.38 18.60
N ASP A 40 2.73 0.79 19.22
CA ASP A 40 2.16 0.20 20.44
C ASP A 40 0.95 -0.71 20.15
N LEU A 41 0.75 -1.09 18.89
CA LEU A 41 -0.33 -1.99 18.49
C LEU A 41 -0.12 -3.41 19.05
N SER A 42 -1.20 -4.16 19.17
CA SER A 42 -1.12 -5.59 19.51
C SER A 42 -0.21 -6.30 18.50
N PRO A 43 0.70 -7.21 18.92
CA PRO A 43 1.73 -7.77 18.05
C PRO A 43 1.19 -8.51 16.81
N GLU A 44 -0.03 -9.05 16.90
CA GLU A 44 -0.71 -9.76 15.80
C GLU A 44 -1.42 -8.80 14.82
N THR A 45 -1.42 -7.50 15.09
CA THR A 45 -2.11 -6.51 14.25
C THR A 45 -1.44 -6.41 12.89
N PRO A 46 -2.15 -6.64 11.77
CA PRO A 46 -1.57 -6.50 10.45
C PRO A 46 -1.37 -5.01 10.10
N VAL A 47 -0.18 -4.67 9.62
CA VAL A 47 0.17 -3.32 9.15
C VAL A 47 0.69 -3.42 7.73
N PHE A 48 0.12 -2.66 6.80
CA PHE A 48 0.62 -2.53 5.44
C PHE A 48 1.97 -1.83 5.44
N THR A 49 2.99 -2.54 4.97
CA THR A 49 4.39 -2.09 5.09
C THR A 49 5.13 -2.11 3.74
N HIS A 50 4.68 -2.93 2.79
CA HIS A 50 5.36 -3.10 1.52
C HIS A 50 4.40 -3.49 0.39
N PHE A 51 4.95 -3.50 -0.83
CA PHE A 51 4.21 -3.76 -2.06
C PHE A 51 5.02 -4.60 -3.04
N TYR A 52 4.32 -5.14 -4.05
CA TYR A 52 4.92 -5.90 -5.14
C TYR A 52 4.76 -5.16 -6.46
N LEU A 53 5.85 -4.97 -7.20
CA LEU A 53 5.75 -4.48 -8.58
C LEU A 53 5.53 -5.66 -9.53
N PRO A 54 4.45 -5.65 -10.33
CA PRO A 54 4.32 -6.61 -11.42
C PRO A 54 5.33 -6.22 -12.51
N ASN A 55 6.43 -6.98 -12.62
CA ASN A 55 7.46 -6.94 -13.66
C ASN A 55 7.16 -6.01 -14.86
N LYS A 56 7.50 -4.73 -14.72
CA LYS A 56 7.91 -3.85 -15.82
C LYS A 56 9.25 -3.29 -15.38
N GLY A 57 10.29 -3.59 -16.16
CA GLY A 57 11.62 -3.01 -15.95
C GLY A 57 11.54 -1.49 -15.95
N ASP A 58 12.37 -0.87 -15.13
CA ASP A 58 12.44 0.56 -14.79
C ASP A 58 11.64 1.01 -13.57
N ALA A 59 12.17 0.66 -12.38
CA ALA A 59 12.34 1.58 -11.25
C ALA A 59 13.23 0.89 -10.20
N LEU A 60 14.56 1.09 -10.32
CA LEU A 60 15.54 0.73 -9.31
C LEU A 60 15.57 1.81 -8.22
N ASN A 61 15.65 1.37 -6.96
CA ASN A 61 15.83 2.12 -5.70
C ASN A 61 14.56 2.67 -5.02
N ALA A 62 13.80 1.76 -4.39
CA ALA A 62 13.19 2.03 -3.09
C ALA A 62 13.34 0.75 -2.24
N VAL A 63 14.45 0.66 -1.50
CA VAL A 63 14.69 -0.42 -0.55
C VAL A 63 13.83 -0.14 0.68
N PHE A 64 12.62 -0.70 0.69
CA PHE A 64 11.91 -1.13 1.90
C PHE A 64 10.97 -2.29 1.53
N GLY A 65 11.43 -3.53 1.77
CA GLY A 65 10.57 -4.70 1.96
C GLY A 65 10.01 -5.39 0.72
N VAL A 66 10.82 -5.76 -0.29
CA VAL A 66 10.35 -6.74 -1.27
C VAL A 66 10.42 -8.14 -0.65
N ASP A 67 9.38 -8.54 0.10
CA ASP A 67 9.26 -9.93 0.57
C ASP A 67 8.89 -10.84 -0.62
N LEU A 68 9.85 -11.38 -1.37
CA LEU A 68 9.56 -12.26 -2.50
C LEU A 68 8.93 -13.63 -2.10
N THR A 69 8.69 -13.86 -0.81
CA THR A 69 8.22 -15.15 -0.29
C THR A 69 6.69 -15.27 -0.32
N THR A 70 5.96 -14.15 -0.20
CA THR A 70 4.49 -14.15 -0.28
C THR A 70 4.01 -14.06 -1.74
N PRO A 71 3.26 -15.06 -2.25
CA PRO A 71 2.73 -14.99 -3.60
C PRO A 71 1.82 -13.78 -3.77
N ALA A 72 2.02 -12.98 -4.83
CA ALA A 72 1.23 -11.76 -5.10
C ALA A 72 -0.30 -11.98 -5.10
N GLY A 73 -0.76 -13.21 -5.34
CA GLY A 73 -2.17 -13.63 -5.25
C GLY A 73 -2.75 -13.69 -3.82
N GLN A 74 -1.93 -13.62 -2.77
CA GLN A 74 -2.35 -13.73 -1.36
C GLN A 74 -2.22 -12.41 -0.58
N THR A 75 -1.90 -11.31 -1.27
CA THR A 75 -1.84 -9.98 -0.65
C THR A 75 -3.23 -9.55 -0.16
N PRO A 76 -3.37 -9.09 1.10
CA PRO A 76 -4.65 -8.66 1.64
C PRO A 76 -5.10 -7.31 1.07
N GLY A 77 -4.19 -6.52 0.51
CA GLY A 77 -4.49 -5.18 -0.01
C GLY A 77 -3.99 -4.93 -1.43
N VAL A 78 -4.49 -3.86 -2.03
CA VAL A 78 -4.00 -3.32 -3.31
C VAL A 78 -4.08 -1.80 -3.30
N PHE A 79 -3.14 -1.14 -3.95
CA PHE A 79 -3.20 0.27 -4.28
C PHE A 79 -3.61 0.47 -5.73
N VAL A 80 -4.49 1.43 -6.00
CA VAL A 80 -4.95 1.81 -7.34
C VAL A 80 -4.81 3.32 -7.50
N SER A 81 -4.15 3.78 -8.55
CA SER A 81 -4.06 5.21 -8.87
C SER A 81 -5.17 5.65 -9.83
N HIS A 82 -5.89 6.70 -9.46
CA HIS A 82 -6.95 7.31 -10.24
C HIS A 82 -6.54 8.73 -10.66
N PRO A 83 -5.76 8.91 -11.74
CA PRO A 83 -5.23 10.22 -12.16
C PRO A 83 -6.31 11.24 -12.55
N ARG A 84 -7.57 10.79 -12.73
CA ARG A 84 -8.72 11.68 -13.00
C ARG A 84 -9.42 12.20 -11.74
N GLY A 85 -9.01 11.78 -10.55
CA GLY A 85 -9.57 12.29 -9.28
C GLY A 85 -10.72 11.50 -8.67
N ASP A 86 -11.11 10.36 -9.26
CA ASP A 86 -12.22 9.56 -8.75
C ASP A 86 -11.85 8.74 -7.51
N LEU A 87 -12.22 9.17 -6.31
CA LEU A 87 -12.04 8.39 -5.07
C LEU A 87 -13.11 7.29 -4.94
N ARG A 88 -13.06 6.26 -5.80
CA ARG A 88 -13.97 5.11 -5.79
C ARG A 88 -13.25 3.87 -6.28
N VAL A 89 -13.65 2.68 -5.82
CA VAL A 89 -13.19 1.42 -6.42
C VAL A 89 -13.90 1.21 -7.76
N SER A 90 -13.17 0.87 -8.81
CA SER A 90 -13.76 0.55 -10.11
C SER A 90 -14.15 -0.93 -10.15
N LYS A 91 -15.18 -1.31 -10.92
CA LYS A 91 -15.59 -2.72 -11.05
C LYS A 91 -14.51 -3.63 -11.67
N ARG A 92 -13.40 -3.07 -12.17
CA ARG A 92 -12.28 -3.83 -12.76
C ARG A 92 -11.28 -4.29 -11.70
N ASP A 93 -11.41 -3.83 -10.47
CA ASP A 93 -10.56 -4.22 -9.35
C ASP A 93 -11.12 -5.52 -8.75
N ASP A 94 -10.56 -6.68 -9.10
CA ASP A 94 -10.85 -7.95 -8.42
C ASP A 94 -10.49 -7.80 -6.93
N LEU A 95 -11.52 -7.87 -6.08
CA LEU A 95 -11.51 -7.21 -4.78
C LEU A 95 -10.63 -7.95 -3.77
N ARG A 96 -9.52 -7.30 -3.38
CA ARG A 96 -8.75 -7.62 -2.17
C ARG A 96 -9.56 -7.28 -0.91
N GLU A 97 -9.06 -7.68 0.27
CA GLU A 97 -9.73 -7.34 1.53
C GLU A 97 -9.86 -5.81 1.69
N VAL A 98 -8.83 -5.06 1.26
CA VAL A 98 -8.82 -3.59 1.24
C VAL A 98 -8.20 -3.04 -0.05
N VAL A 99 -8.75 -1.95 -0.55
CA VAL A 99 -8.27 -1.20 -1.71
C VAL A 99 -7.93 0.21 -1.29
N PHE A 100 -6.67 0.61 -1.43
CA PHE A 100 -6.23 1.99 -1.26
C PHE A 100 -6.30 2.70 -2.62
N VAL A 101 -7.01 3.82 -2.70
CA VAL A 101 -7.16 4.63 -3.92
C VAL A 101 -6.41 5.94 -3.73
N GLY A 102 -5.41 6.19 -4.57
CA GLY A 102 -4.67 7.45 -4.62
C GLY A 102 -5.12 8.32 -5.79
N VAL A 103 -5.30 9.62 -5.55
CA VAL A 103 -5.66 10.62 -6.58
C VAL A 103 -4.76 11.87 -6.49
N PRO A 104 -4.68 12.70 -7.56
CA PRO A 104 -4.10 14.03 -7.48
C PRO A 104 -4.75 14.86 -6.35
N PRO A 105 -3.99 15.68 -5.62
CA PRO A 105 -2.63 16.15 -5.90
C PRO A 105 -1.48 15.22 -5.48
N TRP A 106 -1.77 13.95 -5.15
CA TRP A 106 -0.79 12.94 -4.72
C TRP A 106 -0.16 13.24 -3.35
N ASP A 107 -1.00 13.71 -2.43
CA ASP A 107 -0.68 13.82 -1.00
C ASP A 107 -1.67 12.98 -0.17
N GLU A 108 -1.47 12.94 1.16
CA GLU A 108 -2.27 12.10 2.06
C GLU A 108 -3.78 12.43 2.01
N SER A 109 -4.18 13.65 1.64
CA SER A 109 -5.60 14.02 1.47
C SER A 109 -6.24 13.37 0.25
N GLY A 110 -5.42 12.92 -0.71
CA GLY A 110 -5.81 12.19 -1.91
C GLY A 110 -5.76 10.67 -1.74
N LEU A 111 -5.59 10.14 -0.52
CA LEU A 111 -5.53 8.70 -0.26
C LEU A 111 -6.76 8.24 0.55
N GLU A 112 -7.49 7.27 0.01
CA GLU A 112 -8.66 6.68 0.68
C GLU A 112 -8.63 5.15 0.65
N ALA A 113 -9.25 4.51 1.64
CA ALA A 113 -9.35 3.06 1.69
C ALA A 113 -10.81 2.58 1.57
N PHE A 114 -10.99 1.46 0.89
CA PHE A 114 -12.30 0.84 0.66
C PHE A 114 -12.24 -0.67 0.92
N ASP A 115 -13.31 -1.24 1.44
CA ASP A 115 -13.46 -2.69 1.53
C ASP A 115 -13.85 -3.32 0.18
N ARG A 116 -13.96 -4.65 0.15
CA ARG A 116 -14.44 -5.40 -1.02
C ARG A 116 -15.85 -5.03 -1.49
N HIS A 117 -16.64 -4.31 -0.69
CA HIS A 117 -17.98 -3.87 -1.09
C HIS A 117 -17.96 -2.45 -1.67
N GLY A 118 -16.78 -1.82 -1.76
CA GLY A 118 -16.62 -0.42 -2.14
C GLY A 118 -17.03 0.56 -1.04
N THR A 119 -17.19 0.08 0.19
CA THR A 119 -17.50 0.93 1.35
C THR A 119 -16.21 1.53 1.86
N ARG A 120 -16.21 2.84 2.11
CA ARG A 120 -15.06 3.53 2.71
C ARG A 120 -14.77 2.96 4.09
N VAL A 121 -13.51 2.66 4.36
CA VAL A 121 -13.01 2.14 5.64
C VAL A 121 -11.97 3.08 6.23
N GLU A 122 -11.91 3.14 7.55
CA GLU A 122 -10.89 3.93 8.24
C GLU A 122 -9.54 3.22 8.24
N PHE A 123 -8.47 3.97 7.97
CA PHE A 123 -7.10 3.54 8.15
C PHE A 123 -6.28 4.59 8.90
N ARG A 124 -5.16 4.18 9.47
CA ARG A 124 -4.23 5.06 10.18
C ARG A 124 -2.81 4.89 9.64
N THR A 125 -2.17 6.01 9.34
CA THR A 125 -0.74 6.07 9.02
C THR A 125 0.09 5.96 10.31
N LEU A 126 1.08 5.07 10.31
CA LEU A 126 1.99 4.82 11.43
C LEU A 126 3.40 5.31 11.13
N GLU A 127 4.04 5.88 12.16
CA GLU A 127 5.49 6.14 12.21
C GLU A 127 6.26 4.87 12.59
N ALA A 128 5.85 3.74 12.02
CA ALA A 128 6.48 2.45 12.26
C ALA A 128 7.44 2.11 11.13
N THR A 129 8.59 1.54 11.48
CA THR A 129 9.57 1.05 10.52
C THR A 129 9.68 -0.48 10.59
N PRO A 130 9.76 -1.16 9.43
CA PRO A 130 10.08 -2.58 9.40
C PRO A 130 11.47 -2.84 9.99
N PRO A 131 11.77 -4.08 10.43
CA PRO A 131 13.10 -4.41 10.91
C PRO A 131 14.12 -4.19 9.79
N GLU A 132 15.32 -3.74 10.16
CA GLU A 132 16.43 -3.64 9.22
C GLU A 132 16.80 -5.06 8.75
N GLU A 133 16.67 -5.33 7.45
CA GLU A 133 17.26 -6.53 6.86
C GLU A 133 18.78 -6.38 6.91
N THR A 134 19.43 -7.12 7.81
CA THR A 134 20.88 -7.35 7.71
C THR A 134 21.13 -8.16 6.45
N VAL A 135 21.56 -7.48 5.38
CA VAL A 135 22.15 -8.16 4.22
C VAL A 135 23.54 -8.63 4.66
N GLU A 136 23.70 -9.92 4.92
CA GLU A 136 25.02 -10.56 5.11
C GLU A 136 25.65 -10.93 3.76
#